data_AF-A0A7J5EU35-F1
#
_entry.id   AF-A0A7J5EU35-F1
#
_cell.length_a   1.000
_cell.length_b   1.000
_cell.length_c   1.000
_cell.angle_alpha   90.00
_cell.angle_beta   90.00
_cell.angle_gamma   90.00
#
_symmetry.space_group_name_H-M   'P 1'
#
loop_
_entity.id
_entity.type
_entity.pdbx_description
1 polymer ?
#
loop_
_entity_poly.entity_id
_entity_poly.type
_entity_poly.pdbx_seq_one_letter_code
_entity_poly.pdbx_strand_id
1 'polypeptide(L)'
;MTGPRFDDDTRARLRRLLLDRGQVLATLLAAVLAGKDQVRELAAIGLDAKPGMRPEEVLRAALDHVERLRRQVEASDDAYGRCHVCGTDLGGAAAMLEVPWADACPAHAGLSG
;
A
#
# COMPACT_ATOMS: atom_id res chain seq x y z
N MET A 1 -22.96 9.91 -9.94
CA MET A 1 -21.69 10.13 -9.23
C MET A 1 -21.82 9.42 -7.89
N THR A 2 -21.14 8.30 -7.72
CA THR A 2 -21.12 7.58 -6.44
C THR A 2 -20.31 8.44 -5.46
N GLY A 3 -20.90 8.78 -4.31
CA GLY A 3 -20.21 9.56 -3.28
C GLY A 3 -19.03 8.81 -2.67
N PRO A 4 -18.23 9.46 -1.81
CA PRO A 4 -17.09 8.83 -1.17
C PRO A 4 -17.54 7.62 -0.33
N ARG A 5 -16.84 6.50 -0.50
CA ARG A 5 -17.11 5.23 0.21
C ARG A 5 -16.95 5.33 1.72
N PHE A 6 -16.01 6.16 2.16
CA PHE A 6 -15.62 6.33 3.55
C PHE A 6 -15.89 7.77 3.99
N ASP A 7 -16.34 7.93 5.23
CA ASP A 7 -16.50 9.26 5.84
C ASP A 7 -15.16 9.99 6.01
N ASP A 8 -15.22 11.30 6.26
CA ASP A 8 -14.05 12.18 6.34
C ASP A 8 -13.06 11.72 7.42
N ASP A 9 -13.55 11.28 8.57
CA ASP A 9 -12.72 10.81 9.68
C ASP A 9 -11.98 9.52 9.32
N THR A 10 -12.67 8.57 8.69
CA THR A 10 -12.07 7.33 8.20
C THR A 10 -11.02 7.63 7.13
N ARG A 11 -11.31 8.53 6.19
CA ARG A 11 -10.33 8.95 5.15
C ARG A 11 -9.11 9.61 5.77
N ALA A 12 -9.29 10.46 6.78
CA ALA A 12 -8.18 11.09 7.49
C ALA A 12 -7.28 10.05 8.17
N ARG A 13 -7.88 9.03 8.80
CA ARG A 13 -7.14 7.92 9.42
C ARG A 13 -6.41 7.07 8.39
N LEU A 14 -7.07 6.68 7.30
CA LEU A 14 -6.47 5.90 6.21
C LEU A 14 -5.27 6.65 5.61
N ARG A 15 -5.44 7.94 5.32
CA ARG A 15 -4.35 8.80 4.83
C ARG A 15 -3.17 8.81 5.80
N ARG A 16 -3.42 8.91 7.11
CA ARG A 16 -2.36 8.88 8.12
C ARG A 16 -1.60 7.56 8.11
N LEU A 17 -2.32 6.43 8.08
CA LEU A 17 -1.71 5.10 8.07
C LEU A 17 -0.85 4.87 6.80
N LEU A 18 -1.33 5.33 5.64
CA LEU A 18 -0.57 5.26 4.39
C LEU A 18 0.70 6.12 4.46
N LEU A 19 0.62 7.33 5.02
CA LEU A 19 1.80 8.19 5.22
C LEU A 19 2.82 7.57 6.19
N ASP A 20 2.36 7.00 7.30
CA ASP A 20 3.23 6.32 8.27
C ASP A 20 3.91 5.10 7.63
N ARG A 21 3.18 4.33 6.81
CA ARG A 21 3.73 3.23 6.01
C ARG A 21 4.78 3.74 5.01
N GLY A 22 4.48 4.82 4.29
CA GLY A 22 5.42 5.46 3.36
C GLY A 22 6.71 5.90 4.03
N GLN A 23 6.64 6.46 5.24
CA GLN A 23 7.82 6.85 6.02
C GLN A 23 8.71 5.66 6.38
N VAL A 24 8.11 4.52 6.76
CA VAL A 24 8.86 3.28 7.03
C VAL A 24 9.59 2.82 5.77
N LEU A 25 8.89 2.76 4.63
CA LEU A 25 9.47 2.34 3.35
C LEU A 25 10.60 3.28 2.88
N ALA A 26 10.43 4.59 3.03
CA ALA A 26 11.44 5.58 2.68
C ALA A 26 12.70 5.46 3.55
N THR A 27 12.51 5.20 4.84
CA THR A 27 13.63 4.96 5.79
C THR A 27 14.43 3.70 5.39
N LEU A 28 13.73 2.61 5.06
CA LEU A 28 14.38 1.38 4.60
C LEU A 28 15.11 1.58 3.26
N LEU A 29 14.51 2.33 2.33
CA LEU A 29 15.15 2.64 1.05
C LEU A 29 16.43 3.43 1.26
N ALA A 30 16.42 4.44 2.15
CA ALA A 30 17.63 5.18 2.48
C ALA A 30 18.72 4.29 3.07
N ALA A 31 18.37 3.32 3.92
CA ALA A 31 19.32 2.34 4.47
C ALA A 31 19.92 1.44 3.39
N VAL A 32 19.10 0.90 2.49
CA VAL A 32 19.56 0.08 1.34
C VAL A 32 20.49 0.88 0.42
N LEU A 33 20.13 2.13 0.09
CA LEU A 33 20.97 3.00 -0.74
C LEU A 33 22.29 3.38 -0.06
N ALA A 34 22.34 3.35 1.27
CA ALA A 34 23.58 3.50 2.04
C ALA A 34 24.39 2.19 2.15
N GLY A 35 24.01 1.13 1.44
CA GLY A 35 24.69 -0.16 1.42
C GLY A 35 24.41 -1.05 2.63
N LYS A 36 23.38 -0.76 3.42
CA LYS A 36 22.98 -1.61 4.55
C LYS A 36 22.14 -2.79 4.03
N ASP A 37 22.46 -3.99 4.51
CA ASP A 37 21.57 -5.15 4.34
C ASP A 37 20.30 -4.93 5.18
N GLN A 38 19.14 -5.04 4.54
CA GLN A 38 17.81 -4.84 5.13
C GLN A 38 16.85 -6.00 4.81
N VAL A 39 17.38 -7.17 4.42
CA VAL A 39 16.55 -8.31 3.99
C VAL A 39 15.58 -8.75 5.10
N ARG A 40 16.02 -8.73 6.37
CA ARG A 40 15.15 -9.09 7.51
C ARG A 40 14.05 -8.08 7.74
N GLU A 41 14.37 -6.80 7.65
CA GLU A 41 13.44 -5.70 7.85
C GLU A 41 12.37 -5.68 6.77
N LEU A 42 12.75 -5.99 5.52
CA LEU A 42 11.82 -6.18 4.39
C LEU A 42 10.85 -7.33 4.63
N ALA A 43 11.35 -8.50 5.02
CA ALA A 43 10.51 -9.66 5.34
C ALA A 43 9.57 -9.37 6.52
N ALA A 44 10.05 -8.67 7.56
CA ALA A 44 9.24 -8.28 8.72
C ALA A 44 8.05 -7.39 8.37
N ILE A 45 8.10 -6.70 7.23
CA ILE A 45 7.01 -5.87 6.74
C ILE A 45 6.24 -6.48 5.56
N GLY A 46 6.44 -7.77 5.29
CA GLY A 46 5.75 -8.50 4.22
C GLY A 46 6.20 -8.13 2.81
N LEU A 47 7.39 -7.54 2.65
CA LEU A 47 8.02 -7.29 1.35
C LEU A 47 9.10 -8.34 1.13
N ASP A 48 8.68 -9.57 0.84
CA ASP A 48 9.62 -10.63 0.52
C ASP A 48 10.39 -10.27 -0.77
N ALA A 49 11.70 -10.49 -0.76
CA ALA A 49 12.51 -10.30 -1.95
C ALA A 49 12.05 -11.27 -3.05
N LYS A 50 11.39 -10.76 -4.09
CA LYS A 50 11.08 -11.55 -5.29
C LYS A 50 12.40 -12.02 -5.92
N PRO A 51 12.56 -13.30 -6.30
CA PRO A 51 13.77 -13.78 -6.96
C PRO A 51 14.13 -12.91 -8.17
N GLY A 52 15.33 -12.33 -8.17
CA GLY A 52 15.83 -11.47 -9.25
C GLY A 52 15.50 -9.98 -9.13
N MET A 53 14.70 -9.54 -8.16
CA MET A 53 14.51 -8.10 -7.88
C MET A 53 15.50 -7.63 -6.82
N ARG A 54 16.04 -6.43 -7.02
CA ARG A 54 16.90 -5.78 -6.02
C ARG A 54 16.04 -5.17 -4.90
N PRO A 55 16.52 -5.17 -3.64
CA PRO A 55 15.79 -4.60 -2.51
C PRO A 55 15.30 -3.16 -2.75
N GLU A 56 16.10 -2.32 -3.39
CA GLU A 56 15.72 -0.95 -3.72
C GLU A 56 14.60 -0.85 -4.77
N GLU A 57 14.45 -1.85 -5.64
CA GLU A 57 13.37 -1.89 -6.63
C GLU A 57 12.05 -2.28 -5.96
N VAL A 58 12.09 -3.27 -5.06
CA VAL A 58 10.93 -3.67 -4.24
C VAL A 58 10.42 -2.50 -3.40
N LEU A 59 11.33 -1.77 -2.74
CA LEU A 59 10.97 -0.61 -1.91
C LEU A 59 10.40 0.56 -2.72
N ARG A 60 10.95 0.84 -3.91
CA ARG A 60 10.40 1.87 -4.80
C ARG A 60 9.00 1.50 -5.28
N ALA A 61 8.79 0.25 -5.70
CA ALA A 61 7.46 -0.23 -6.11
C ALA A 61 6.44 -0.12 -4.96
N ALA A 62 6.83 -0.49 -3.74
CA ALA A 62 5.99 -0.37 -2.56
C ALA A 62 5.65 1.10 -2.22
N LEU A 63 6.60 2.02 -2.37
CA LEU A 63 6.37 3.46 -2.18
C LEU A 63 5.39 4.02 -3.21
N ASP A 64 5.59 3.69 -4.49
CA ASP A 64 4.69 4.12 -5.56
C ASP A 64 3.27 3.59 -5.33
N HIS A 65 3.16 2.34 -4.87
CA HIS A 65 1.88 1.73 -4.53
C HIS A 65 1.17 2.46 -3.38
N VAL A 66 1.85 2.73 -2.26
CA VAL A 66 1.27 3.47 -1.12
C VAL A 66 0.86 4.89 -1.53
N GLU A 67 1.66 5.56 -2.36
CA GLU A 67 1.35 6.89 -2.86
C GLU A 67 0.12 6.89 -3.79
N ARG A 68 -0.03 5.89 -4.67
CA ARG A 68 -1.26 5.73 -5.47
C ARG A 68 -2.49 5.59 -4.56
N LEU A 69 -2.42 4.74 -3.56
CA LEU A 69 -3.54 4.52 -2.63
C LEU A 69 -3.88 5.77 -1.84
N ARG A 70 -2.86 6.53 -1.39
CA ARG A 70 -3.07 7.82 -0.70
C ARG A 70 -3.86 8.79 -1.57
N ARG A 71 -3.51 8.89 -2.86
CA ARG A 71 -4.24 9.73 -3.82
C ARG A 71 -5.67 9.26 -4.03
N GLN A 72 -5.93 7.96 -4.06
CA GLN A 72 -7.29 7.42 -4.18
C GLN A 72 -8.15 7.77 -2.95
N VAL A 73 -7.60 7.69 -1.74
CA VAL A 73 -8.30 8.11 -0.52
C VAL A 73 -8.70 9.60 -0.60
N GLU A 74 -7.86 10.43 -1.20
CA GLU A 74 -8.07 11.88 -1.35
C GLU A 74 -9.01 12.26 -2.51
N ALA A 75 -9.00 11.47 -3.60
CA ALA A 75 -9.79 11.72 -4.80
C ALA A 75 -11.31 11.75 -4.56
N SER A 76 -11.77 11.30 -3.38
CA SER A 76 -13.17 11.29 -2.98
C SER A 76 -14.07 10.50 -3.95
N ASP A 77 -13.49 9.55 -4.67
CA ASP A 77 -14.18 8.57 -5.49
C ASP A 77 -14.32 7.23 -4.74
N ASP A 78 -14.94 6.25 -5.41
CA ASP A 78 -15.14 4.89 -4.87
C ASP A 78 -14.05 3.92 -5.36
N ALA A 79 -12.87 4.41 -5.76
CA ALA A 79 -11.78 3.55 -6.24
C ALA A 79 -11.00 2.92 -5.07
N TYR A 80 -10.79 3.67 -3.99
CA TYR A 80 -10.09 3.16 -2.82
C TYR A 80 -10.90 2.04 -2.12
N GLY A 81 -10.22 0.93 -1.80
CA GLY A 81 -10.85 -0.26 -1.23
C GLY A 81 -11.52 -1.18 -2.24
N ARG A 82 -11.21 -1.02 -3.53
CA ARG A 82 -11.57 -1.96 -4.59
C ARG A 82 -10.33 -2.63 -5.18
N CYS A 83 -10.48 -3.87 -5.60
CA CYS A 83 -9.44 -4.57 -6.34
C CYS A 83 -9.12 -3.82 -7.62
N HIS A 84 -7.85 -3.48 -7.84
CA HIS A 84 -7.41 -2.74 -9.02
C HIS A 84 -7.60 -3.52 -10.34
N VAL A 85 -7.73 -4.86 -10.27
CA VAL A 85 -7.90 -5.73 -11.44
C VAL A 85 -9.39 -5.89 -11.82
N CYS A 86 -10.24 -6.22 -10.84
CA CYS A 86 -11.64 -6.61 -11.11
C CYS A 86 -12.70 -5.74 -10.43
N GLY A 87 -12.31 -4.73 -9.66
CA GLY A 87 -13.22 -3.81 -8.98
C GLY A 87 -13.97 -4.40 -7.78
N THR A 88 -13.73 -5.66 -7.44
CA THR A 88 -14.33 -6.33 -6.27
C THR A 88 -14.02 -5.56 -5.01
N ASP A 89 -15.05 -5.39 -4.17
CA ASP A 89 -14.94 -4.75 -2.87
C ASP A 89 -13.97 -5.53 -1.96
N LEU A 90 -12.93 -4.86 -1.45
CA LEU A 90 -11.92 -5.44 -0.57
C LEU A 90 -12.35 -5.41 0.91
N GLY A 91 -13.49 -4.78 1.22
CA GLY A 91 -14.06 -4.71 2.55
C GLY A 91 -14.46 -3.30 2.96
N GLY A 92 -15.20 -3.21 4.06
CA GLY A 92 -15.61 -1.95 4.67
C GLY A 92 -14.46 -1.24 5.42
N ALA A 93 -14.80 -0.17 6.14
CA ALA A 93 -13.84 0.67 6.85
C ALA A 93 -12.94 -0.13 7.82
N ALA A 94 -13.50 -1.13 8.52
CA ALA A 94 -12.75 -1.95 9.46
C ALA A 94 -11.58 -2.71 8.79
N ALA A 95 -11.87 -3.40 7.68
CA ALA A 95 -10.85 -4.14 6.93
C ALA A 95 -9.78 -3.19 6.36
N MET A 96 -10.21 -2.00 5.90
CA MET A 96 -9.29 -1.06 5.29
C MET A 96 -8.44 -0.29 6.30
N LEU A 97 -8.91 -0.11 7.52
CA LEU A 97 -8.11 0.43 8.62
C LEU A 97 -7.09 -0.59 9.16
N GLU A 98 -7.34 -1.89 8.99
CA GLU A 98 -6.42 -2.95 9.37
C GLU A 98 -5.29 -3.12 8.34
N VAL A 99 -5.63 -3.18 7.05
CA VAL A 99 -4.66 -3.36 5.95
C VAL A 99 -4.86 -2.29 4.87
N PRO A 100 -4.45 -1.02 5.14
CA PRO A 100 -4.74 0.11 4.25
C PRO A 100 -4.01 0.06 2.90
N TRP A 101 -3.01 -0.81 2.76
CA TRP A 101 -2.28 -1.06 1.52
C TRP A 101 -2.84 -2.23 0.69
N ALA A 102 -4.00 -2.79 1.04
CA ALA A 102 -4.62 -3.81 0.19
C ALA A 102 -5.19 -3.17 -1.09
N ASP A 103 -4.75 -3.63 -2.28
CA ASP A 103 -5.26 -3.19 -3.59
C ASP A 103 -5.73 -4.33 -4.50
N ALA A 104 -5.69 -5.57 -4.02
CA ALA A 104 -6.06 -6.75 -4.78
C ALA A 104 -6.86 -7.72 -3.90
N CYS A 105 -7.87 -8.36 -4.49
CA CYS A 105 -8.61 -9.42 -3.81
C CYS A 105 -7.74 -10.69 -3.73
N PRO A 106 -8.10 -11.68 -2.91
CA PRO A 106 -7.31 -12.92 -2.77
C PRO A 106 -7.04 -13.64 -4.10
N ALA A 107 -7.96 -13.53 -5.08
CA ALA A 107 -7.78 -14.09 -6.41
C ALA A 107 -6.68 -13.38 -7.24
N HIS A 108 -6.35 -12.13 -6.91
CA HIS A 108 -5.41 -11.28 -7.65
C HIS A 108 -4.22 -10.79 -6.80
N ALA A 109 -4.07 -11.21 -5.54
CA ALA A 109 -3.02 -10.75 -4.62
C ALA A 109 -1.58 -11.04 -5.10
N GLY A 110 -1.40 -11.95 -6.05
CA GLY A 110 -0.10 -12.24 -6.70
C GLY A 110 0.12 -11.52 -8.03
N LEU A 111 -0.87 -10.77 -8.53
CA LEU A 111 -0.78 -9.96 -9.76
C LEU A 111 -0.46 -8.49 -9.46
N SER A 112 -0.33 -8.14 -8.17
CA SER A 112 0.14 -6.83 -7.71
C SER A 112 1.57 -6.61 -8.22
N GLY A 113 1.67 -5.79 -9.27
CA GLY A 113 2.92 -5.39 -9.91
C GLY A 113 3.88 -4.74 -8.94
#